data_AF-A0A8X6X7T6-F1
#
_entry.id   AF-A0A8X6X7T6-F1
#
_cell.length_a   1.000
_cell.length_b   1.000
_cell.length_c   1.000
_cell.angle_alpha   90.00
_cell.angle_beta   90.00
_cell.angle_gamma   90.00
#
_symmetry.space_group_name_H-M   'P 1'
#
loop_
_entity.id
_entity.type
_entity.pdbx_description
1 polymer ?
#
loop_
_entity_poly.entity_id
_entity_poly.type
_entity_poly.pdbx_seq_one_letter_code
_entity_poly.pdbx_strand_id
1 'polypeptide(L)'
;MVILSWIKKKEPWNTFVGNRVKEIKDLTNIDDWRHVPGEVNPADLATRCCDWSDLLKSKWWEGPGWMYSDEESLPCSEVSETPDEAFLERRKTVVTNLATGNEVRFGDRFLYFSSYKKILRMTAYVLRFCNNIKRNSPKLVNSLSCEEIQKAERRL
;
A
#
# COMPACT_ATOMS: atom_id res chain seq x y z
N MET A 1 19.05 -10.22 -4.05
CA MET A 1 19.26 -8.87 -4.62
C MET A 1 18.07 -7.92 -4.38
N VAL A 2 16.83 -8.40 -4.57
CA VAL A 2 15.59 -7.62 -4.36
C VAL A 2 15.42 -7.09 -2.92
N ILE A 3 15.55 -7.95 -1.91
CA ILE A 3 15.37 -7.55 -0.50
C ILE A 3 16.39 -6.49 -0.07
N LEU A 4 17.67 -6.68 -0.40
CA LEU A 4 18.71 -5.70 -0.12
C LEU A 4 18.40 -4.35 -0.78
N SER A 5 17.82 -4.37 -1.99
CA SER A 5 17.38 -3.16 -2.68
C SER A 5 16.28 -2.42 -1.91
N TRP A 6 15.30 -3.15 -1.35
CA TRP A 6 14.25 -2.57 -0.52
C TRP A 6 14.78 -1.92 0.75
N ILE A 7 15.78 -2.55 1.38
CA ILE A 7 16.44 -2.03 2.59
C ILE A 7 17.25 -0.78 2.25
N LYS A 8 18.11 -0.81 1.22
CA LYS A 8 18.97 0.34 0.89
C LYS A 8 18.22 1.53 0.31
N LYS A 9 17.15 1.31 -0.47
CA LYS A 9 16.39 2.41 -1.09
C LYS A 9 15.30 2.98 -0.18
N LYS A 10 14.93 4.23 -0.48
CA LYS A 10 13.80 4.95 0.13
C LYS A 10 12.69 5.15 -0.91
N GLU A 11 11.97 4.07 -1.21
CA GLU A 11 10.80 4.09 -2.10
C GLU A 11 9.51 3.85 -1.30
N PRO A 12 8.34 4.27 -1.81
CA PRO A 12 7.05 3.98 -1.18
C PRO A 12 6.67 2.52 -1.47
N TRP A 13 7.31 1.59 -0.78
CA TRP A 13 6.95 0.17 -0.83
C TRP A 13 5.50 -0.04 -0.39
N ASN A 14 4.88 -1.13 -0.85
CA ASN A 14 3.56 -1.50 -0.37
C ASN A 14 3.56 -1.78 1.14
N THR A 15 2.38 -1.97 1.74
CA THR A 15 2.26 -2.07 3.19
C THR A 15 3.05 -3.23 3.78
N PHE A 16 3.09 -4.39 3.11
CA PHE A 16 3.78 -5.58 3.62
C PHE A 16 5.30 -5.37 3.65
N VAL A 17 5.87 -4.94 2.52
CA VAL A 17 7.32 -4.69 2.37
C VAL A 17 7.74 -3.47 3.20
N GLY A 18 6.98 -2.38 3.13
CA GLY A 18 7.27 -1.14 3.85
C GLY A 18 7.34 -1.31 5.36
N ASN A 19 6.43 -2.09 5.96
CA ASN A 19 6.44 -2.34 7.39
C ASN A 19 7.70 -3.12 7.84
N ARG A 20 8.11 -4.14 7.07
CA ARG A 20 9.32 -4.95 7.38
C ARG A 20 10.61 -4.18 7.15
N VAL A 21 10.70 -3.43 6.05
CA VAL A 21 11.84 -2.56 5.77
C VAL A 21 11.99 -1.52 6.89
N LYS A 22 10.87 -0.97 7.38
CA LYS A 22 10.89 -0.05 8.51
C LYS A 22 11.44 -0.72 9.77
N GLU A 23 10.91 -1.87 10.15
CA GLU A 23 11.38 -2.62 11.32
C GLU A 23 12.88 -2.92 11.24
N ILE A 24 13.38 -3.39 10.10
CA ILE A 24 14.80 -3.64 9.86
C ILE A 24 15.63 -2.36 10.08
N LYS A 25 15.20 -1.24 9.49
CA LYS A 25 15.89 0.06 9.59
C LYS A 25 15.87 0.64 11.01
N ASP A 26 14.83 0.34 11.79
CA ASP A 26 14.69 0.80 13.17
C ASP A 26 15.59 -0.03 14.12
N LEU A 27 15.90 -1.29 13.77
CA LEU A 27 16.65 -2.23 14.61
C LEU A 27 18.13 -2.39 14.26
N THR A 28 18.53 -2.06 13.04
CA THR A 28 19.87 -2.37 12.51
C THR A 28 20.42 -1.23 11.67
N ASN A 29 21.75 -1.16 11.52
CA ASN A 29 22.36 -0.23 10.58
C ASN A 29 22.18 -0.76 9.15
N ILE A 30 21.71 0.11 8.25
CA ILE A 30 21.48 -0.21 6.83
C ILE A 30 22.79 -0.65 6.15
N ASP A 31 23.91 -0.06 6.57
CA ASP A 31 25.22 -0.31 5.99
C ASP A 31 25.84 -1.64 6.41
N ASP A 32 25.22 -2.38 7.33
CA ASP A 32 25.66 -3.73 7.72
C ASP A 32 25.03 -4.81 6.82
N TRP A 33 23.96 -4.47 6.09
CA TRP A 33 23.27 -5.44 5.25
C TRP A 33 24.05 -5.75 3.96
N ARG A 34 24.22 -7.05 3.70
CA ARG A 34 24.87 -7.58 2.51
C ARG A 34 24.02 -8.65 1.85
N HIS A 35 24.30 -8.93 0.58
CA HIS A 35 23.63 -10.00 -0.17
C HIS A 35 24.60 -11.17 -0.34
N VAL A 36 24.18 -12.35 0.11
CA VAL A 36 24.87 -13.62 -0.13
C VAL A 36 24.17 -14.34 -1.29
N PRO A 37 24.91 -14.76 -2.35
CA PRO A 37 24.36 -15.58 -3.43
C PRO A 37 23.71 -16.86 -2.90
N GLY A 38 22.63 -17.31 -3.54
CA GLY A 38 21.84 -18.44 -3.05
C GLY A 38 22.63 -19.75 -2.98
N GLU A 39 23.60 -19.93 -3.87
CA GLU A 39 24.48 -21.10 -3.96
C GLU A 39 25.36 -21.28 -2.71
N VAL A 40 25.66 -20.17 -2.02
CA VAL A 40 26.50 -20.14 -0.82
C VAL A 40 25.75 -19.64 0.41
N ASN A 41 24.43 -19.48 0.31
CA ASN A 41 23.58 -19.08 1.43
C ASN A 41 23.24 -20.30 2.31
N PRO A 42 23.78 -20.39 3.54
CA PRO A 42 23.50 -21.53 4.41
C PRO A 42 22.02 -21.61 4.81
N ALA A 43 21.27 -20.50 4.79
CA ALA A 43 19.85 -20.51 5.15
C ALA A 43 18.97 -21.26 4.12
N ASP A 44 19.37 -21.30 2.86
CA ASP A 44 18.62 -22.00 1.80
C ASP A 44 18.54 -23.51 2.10
N LEU A 45 19.63 -24.10 2.59
CA LEU A 45 19.66 -25.52 2.91
C LEU A 45 18.68 -25.90 4.02
N ALA A 46 18.59 -25.06 5.07
CA ALA A 46 17.68 -25.28 6.18
C ALA A 46 16.21 -25.02 5.81
N THR A 47 15.94 -24.12 4.86
CA THR A 47 14.57 -23.71 4.51
C THR A 47 13.95 -24.52 3.36
N ARG A 48 14.77 -25.18 2.53
CA ARG A 48 14.30 -25.97 1.38
C ARG A 48 13.99 -27.44 1.67
N CYS A 49 13.99 -27.87 2.94
CA CYS A 49 13.81 -29.27 3.33
C CYS A 49 14.77 -30.20 2.56
N CYS A 50 16.07 -30.11 2.83
CA CYS A 50 17.05 -31.03 2.27
C CYS A 50 16.97 -32.42 2.93
N ASP A 51 17.51 -33.44 2.25
CA ASP A 51 17.69 -34.74 2.88
C ASP A 51 18.68 -34.64 4.06
N TRP A 52 18.48 -35.46 5.08
CA TRP A 52 19.34 -35.50 6.27
C TRP A 52 20.79 -35.79 5.88
N SER A 53 21.01 -36.62 4.86
CA SER A 53 22.34 -36.97 4.37
C SER A 53 23.08 -35.75 3.79
N ASP A 54 22.39 -34.82 3.15
CA ASP A 54 22.97 -33.59 2.60
C ASP A 54 23.28 -32.59 3.72
N LEU A 55 22.43 -32.52 4.76
CA LEU A 55 22.69 -31.70 5.93
C LEU A 55 23.93 -32.16 6.70
N LEU A 56 24.09 -33.48 6.85
CA LEU A 56 25.28 -34.09 7.48
C LEU A 56 26.56 -33.84 6.69
N LYS A 57 26.52 -33.97 5.36
CA LYS A 57 27.68 -33.71 4.49
C LYS A 57 28.08 -32.24 4.46
N SER A 58 27.09 -31.35 4.42
CA SER A 58 27.33 -29.91 4.37
C SER A 58 27.82 -29.33 5.69
N LYS A 59 27.64 -30.05 6.82
CA LYS A 59 27.95 -29.57 8.17
C LYS A 59 27.32 -28.20 8.43
N TRP A 60 26.08 -28.02 8.00
CA TRP A 60 25.37 -26.73 8.02
C TRP A 60 25.47 -25.97 9.35
N TRP A 61 25.44 -26.68 10.48
CA TRP A 61 25.54 -26.10 11.83
C TRP A 61 26.93 -25.52 12.16
N GLU A 62 27.98 -25.90 11.44
CA GLU A 62 29.31 -25.29 11.54
C GLU A 62 29.36 -23.95 10.80
N GLY A 63 28.37 -23.64 9.96
CA GLY A 63 28.42 -22.45 9.11
C GLY A 63 29.47 -22.56 7.99
N PRO A 64 29.34 -21.72 6.94
CA PRO A 64 30.28 -21.72 5.85
C PRO A 64 31.61 -21.07 6.24
N GLY A 65 32.72 -21.57 5.67
CA GLY A 65 34.07 -21.14 6.03
C GLY A 65 34.33 -19.63 5.94
N TRP A 66 33.66 -18.94 5.00
CA TRP A 66 33.79 -17.50 4.83
C TRP A 66 33.27 -16.68 6.01
N MET A 67 32.44 -17.23 6.90
CA MET A 67 32.01 -16.52 8.12
C MET A 67 33.15 -16.33 9.14
N TYR A 68 34.21 -17.12 9.02
CA TYR A 68 35.36 -17.10 9.93
C TYR A 68 36.53 -16.27 9.40
N SER A 69 36.39 -15.75 8.18
CA SER A 69 37.43 -15.02 7.47
C SER A 69 37.15 -13.52 7.50
N ASP A 70 38.13 -12.73 7.05
CA ASP A 70 38.03 -11.26 7.04
C ASP A 70 36.92 -10.76 6.09
N GLU A 71 36.44 -9.53 6.31
CA GLU A 71 35.33 -8.92 5.57
C GLU A 71 35.55 -8.93 4.04
N GLU A 72 36.80 -8.83 3.60
CA GLU A 72 37.22 -8.88 2.19
C GLU A 72 36.92 -10.22 1.51
N SER A 73 36.80 -11.29 2.29
CA SER A 73 36.53 -12.65 1.81
C SER A 73 35.04 -13.01 1.81
N LEU A 74 34.17 -12.09 2.25
CA LEU A 74 32.73 -12.30 2.21
C LEU A 74 32.28 -12.50 0.77
N PRO A 75 31.40 -13.50 0.49
CA PRO A 75 30.86 -13.72 -0.85
C PRO A 75 29.77 -12.68 -1.18
N CYS A 76 29.98 -11.42 -0.82
CA CYS A 76 29.00 -10.37 -0.94
C CYS A 76 29.21 -9.59 -2.23
N SER A 77 28.20 -9.60 -3.09
CA SER A 77 28.20 -8.76 -4.29
C SER A 77 27.82 -7.33 -3.91
N GLU A 78 28.63 -6.34 -4.32
CA GLU A 78 28.16 -4.97 -4.39
C GLU A 78 27.02 -4.90 -5.39
N VAL A 79 25.81 -4.61 -4.90
CA VAL A 79 24.63 -4.46 -5.74
C VAL A 79 24.65 -3.05 -6.33
N SER A 80 25.18 -2.92 -7.55
CA SER A 80 25.22 -1.65 -8.30
C SER A 80 23.85 -1.26 -8.86
N GLU A 81 23.03 -2.25 -9.23
CA GLU A 81 21.73 -2.03 -9.86
C GLU A 81 20.60 -2.68 -9.07
N THR A 82 19.42 -2.05 -9.07
CA THR A 82 18.25 -2.66 -8.44
C THR A 82 17.47 -3.46 -9.45
N PRO A 83 17.14 -4.73 -9.16
CA PRO A 83 16.35 -5.55 -10.07
C PRO A 83 14.97 -4.94 -10.32
N ASP A 84 14.47 -5.06 -11.55
CA ASP A 84 13.13 -4.58 -11.91
C ASP A 84 12.04 -5.22 -11.05
N GLU A 85 12.26 -6.48 -10.64
CA GLU A 85 11.36 -7.23 -9.76
C GLU A 85 11.17 -6.54 -8.41
N ALA A 86 12.16 -5.76 -7.94
CA ALA A 86 12.03 -5.01 -6.69
C ALA A 86 10.93 -3.95 -6.77
N PHE A 87 10.66 -3.39 -7.95
CA PHE A 87 9.65 -2.35 -8.15
C PHE A 87 8.23 -2.90 -8.27
N LEU A 88 8.04 -4.22 -8.46
CA LEU A 88 6.71 -4.84 -8.46
C LEU A 88 5.97 -4.62 -7.13
N GLU A 89 6.73 -4.53 -6.02
CA GLU A 89 6.22 -4.30 -4.67
C GLU A 89 6.08 -2.81 -4.32
N ARG A 90 6.36 -1.89 -5.27
CA ARG A 90 6.11 -0.46 -5.07
C ARG A 90 4.61 -0.23 -4.91
N ARG A 91 4.23 0.65 -3.98
CA ARG A 91 2.82 1.01 -3.76
C ARG A 91 2.24 1.54 -5.07
N LYS A 92 1.22 0.85 -5.57
CA LYS A 92 0.48 1.28 -6.76
C LYS A 92 -0.32 2.53 -6.42
N THR A 93 -0.04 3.63 -7.10
CA THR A 93 -0.86 4.84 -7.01
C THR A 93 -2.14 4.61 -7.80
N VAL A 94 -3.28 4.48 -7.11
CA VAL A 94 -4.58 4.48 -7.77
C VAL A 94 -4.90 5.94 -8.12
N VAL A 95 -4.68 6.31 -9.38
CA VAL A 95 -5.14 7.59 -9.90
C VAL A 95 -6.59 7.41 -10.32
N THR A 96 -7.52 7.93 -9.51
CA THR A 96 -8.93 8.01 -9.92
C THR A 96 -9.10 9.24 -10.79
N ASN A 97 -9.28 9.03 -12.10
CA ASN A 97 -9.72 10.10 -12.99
C ASN A 97 -11.18 10.42 -12.68
N LEU A 98 -11.44 11.54 -12.01
CA LEU A 98 -12.78 12.12 -11.99
C LEU A 98 -13.08 12.62 -13.40
N ALA A 99 -13.84 11.86 -14.18
CA ALA A 99 -14.43 12.37 -15.40
C ALA A 99 -15.47 13.43 -15.02
N THR A 100 -15.08 14.71 -15.07
CA THR A 100 -16.00 15.85 -14.95
C THR A 100 -16.86 16.02 -16.23
N GLY A 101 -16.64 15.16 -17.23
CA GLY A 101 -17.34 15.15 -18.52
C GLY A 101 -18.57 14.27 -18.49
N ASN A 102 -19.67 14.81 -17.95
CA ASN A 102 -21.04 14.67 -18.41
C ASN A 102 -21.92 15.21 -17.28
N GLU A 103 -22.65 16.29 -17.55
CA GLU A 103 -23.72 16.79 -16.70
C GLU A 103 -24.87 15.77 -16.69
N VAL A 104 -24.67 14.58 -16.12
CA VAL A 104 -25.81 13.76 -15.71
C VAL A 104 -26.51 14.60 -14.64
N ARG A 105 -27.66 15.17 -14.99
CA ARG A 105 -28.41 15.99 -14.04
C ARG A 105 -28.71 15.10 -12.86
N PHE A 106 -28.50 15.63 -11.65
CA PHE A 106 -28.75 14.88 -10.43
C PHE A 106 -30.17 14.31 -10.44
N GLY A 107 -31.14 15.02 -11.04
CA GLY A 107 -32.51 14.58 -11.28
C GLY A 107 -32.67 13.31 -12.12
N ASP A 108 -31.82 13.06 -13.13
CA ASP A 108 -31.93 11.90 -14.02
C ASP A 108 -31.73 10.57 -13.26
N ARG A 109 -30.98 10.61 -12.14
CA ARG A 109 -30.76 9.45 -11.26
C ARG A 109 -31.99 9.06 -10.44
N PHE A 110 -33.01 9.92 -10.39
CA PHE A 110 -34.19 9.75 -9.54
C PHE A 110 -35.49 9.54 -10.33
N LEU A 111 -35.40 9.31 -11.63
CA LEU A 111 -36.53 8.94 -12.50
C LEU A 111 -37.25 7.65 -12.04
N TYR A 112 -36.68 6.87 -11.11
CA TYR A 112 -37.32 5.70 -10.50
C TYR A 112 -38.42 6.04 -9.47
N PHE A 113 -38.48 7.28 -8.97
CA PHE A 113 -39.48 7.68 -7.99
C PHE A 113 -40.71 8.28 -8.67
N SER A 114 -41.90 7.76 -8.37
CA SER A 114 -43.18 8.25 -8.90
C SER A 114 -43.73 9.51 -8.21
N SER A 115 -42.98 10.12 -7.29
CA SER A 115 -43.46 11.26 -6.49
C SER A 115 -42.43 12.38 -6.41
N TYR A 116 -42.74 13.50 -7.05
CA TYR A 116 -41.91 14.72 -7.05
C TYR A 116 -41.58 15.20 -5.62
N LYS A 117 -42.56 15.20 -4.71
CA LYS A 117 -42.36 15.57 -3.30
C LYS A 117 -41.35 14.67 -2.58
N LYS A 118 -41.34 13.36 -2.89
CA LYS A 118 -40.36 12.42 -2.32
C LYS A 118 -38.95 12.72 -2.86
N ILE A 119 -38.83 12.96 -4.16
CA ILE A 119 -37.56 13.33 -4.81
C ILE A 119 -36.99 14.60 -4.17
N LEU A 120 -37.78 15.66 -4.07
CA LEU A 120 -37.36 16.93 -3.47
C LEU A 120 -36.85 16.76 -2.03
N ARG A 121 -37.60 16.05 -1.17
CA ARG A 121 -37.20 15.86 0.23
C ARG A 121 -35.93 15.02 0.35
N MET A 122 -35.79 13.97 -0.45
CA MET A 122 -34.59 13.14 -0.48
C MET A 122 -33.38 13.96 -0.94
N THR A 123 -33.50 14.70 -2.05
CA THR A 123 -32.44 15.60 -2.54
C THR A 123 -32.04 16.61 -1.47
N ALA A 124 -33.01 17.21 -0.78
CA ALA A 124 -32.74 18.16 0.31
C ALA A 124 -31.98 17.51 1.48
N TYR A 125 -32.36 16.29 1.89
CA TYR A 125 -31.63 15.55 2.93
C TYR A 125 -30.22 15.17 2.51
N VAL A 126 -30.00 14.76 1.26
CA VAL A 126 -28.65 14.47 0.74
C VAL A 126 -27.79 15.73 0.76
N LEU A 127 -28.31 16.86 0.29
CA LEU A 127 -27.60 18.14 0.33
C LEU A 127 -27.30 18.59 1.76
N ARG A 128 -28.24 18.39 2.70
CA ARG A 128 -28.01 18.64 4.12
C ARG A 128 -26.90 17.77 4.69
N PHE A 129 -26.91 16.47 4.39
CA PHE A 129 -25.87 15.55 4.84
C PHE A 129 -24.49 16.02 4.35
N CYS A 130 -24.37 16.33 3.05
CA CYS A 130 -23.16 16.89 2.46
C CYS A 130 -22.71 18.20 3.11
N ASN A 131 -23.66 19.03 3.56
CA ASN A 131 -23.34 20.22 4.34
C ASN A 131 -22.81 19.82 5.73
N ASN A 132 -23.52 18.96 6.46
CA ASN A 132 -23.21 18.58 7.84
C ASN A 132 -21.88 17.82 8.00
N ILE A 133 -21.34 17.18 6.96
CA ILE A 133 -20.02 16.54 7.03
C ILE A 133 -18.83 17.53 6.87
N LYS A 134 -19.07 18.76 6.40
CA LYS A 134 -18.02 19.77 6.25
C LYS A 134 -17.57 20.30 7.62
N ARG A 135 -16.26 20.45 7.85
CA ARG A 135 -15.71 20.81 9.18
C ARG A 135 -16.25 22.14 9.73
N ASN A 136 -16.47 23.14 8.88
CA ASN A 136 -16.84 24.51 9.30
C ASN A 136 -18.25 24.94 8.87
N SER A 137 -19.17 24.00 8.61
CA SER A 137 -20.55 24.31 8.24
C SER A 137 -21.49 24.30 9.45
N PRO A 138 -22.53 25.16 9.47
CA PRO A 138 -23.58 25.08 10.47
C PRO A 138 -24.33 23.75 10.32
N LYS A 139 -24.49 23.03 11.44
CA LYS A 139 -25.16 21.72 11.46
C LYS A 139 -26.66 21.91 11.52
N LEU A 140 -27.37 21.38 10.53
CA LEU A 140 -28.82 21.42 10.47
C LEU A 140 -29.37 20.07 10.95
N VAL A 141 -30.17 20.09 12.03
CA VAL A 141 -30.68 18.87 12.70
C VAL A 141 -32.22 18.84 12.75
N ASN A 142 -32.87 19.99 12.60
CA ASN A 142 -34.34 20.13 12.67
C ASN A 142 -35.03 19.66 11.38
N SER A 143 -36.35 19.82 11.26
CA SER A 143 -37.07 19.55 10.00
C SER A 143 -36.46 20.30 8.81
N LEU A 144 -36.69 19.80 7.59
CA LEU A 144 -36.28 20.49 6.36
C LEU A 144 -36.90 21.89 6.30
N SER A 145 -36.05 22.90 6.13
CA SER A 145 -36.47 24.28 5.90
C SER A 145 -36.93 24.48 4.46
N CYS A 146 -37.74 25.53 4.22
CA CYS A 146 -38.17 25.91 2.87
C CYS A 146 -36.98 26.21 1.95
N GLU A 147 -35.91 26.80 2.48
CA GLU A 147 -34.69 27.11 1.73
C GLU A 147 -33.98 25.85 1.23
N GLU A 148 -33.93 24.80 2.06
CA GLU A 148 -33.35 23.51 1.69
C GLU A 148 -34.16 22.82 0.59
N ILE A 149 -35.49 22.94 0.64
CA ILE A 149 -36.38 22.42 -0.40
C ILE A 149 -36.19 23.17 -1.73
N GLN A 150 -36.16 24.51 -1.70
CA GLN A 150 -35.91 25.32 -2.91
C GLN A 150 -34.52 25.07 -3.50
N LYS A 151 -33.51 24.88 -2.65
CA LYS A 151 -32.15 24.54 -3.09
C LYS A 151 -32.10 23.16 -3.73
N ALA A 152 -32.85 22.20 -3.20
CA ALA A 152 -33.00 20.88 -3.79
C ALA A 152 -33.69 20.96 -5.17
N GLU A 153 -34.74 21.77 -5.29
CA GLU A 153 -35.46 21.99 -6.55
C GLU A 153 -34.57 22.56 -7.65
N ARG A 154 -33.74 23.56 -7.35
CA ARG A 154 -32.77 24.13 -8.32
C ARG A 154 -31.68 23.14 -8.78
N ARG A 155 -31.54 22.00 -8.09
CA ARG A 155 -30.47 21.01 -8.34
C ARG A 155 -30.98 19.77 -9.08
N LEU A 156 -32.30 19.57 -9.11
CA LEU A 156 -32.97 18.61 -9.97
C LEU A 156 -32.95 19.13 -11.41
#